data_AF-T0YY89-F1
#
_entry.id   AF-T0YY89-F1
#
_cell.length_a   1.000
_cell.length_b   1.000
_cell.length_c   1.000
_cell.angle_alpha   90.00
_cell.angle_beta   90.00
_cell.angle_gamma   90.00
#
_symmetry.space_group_name_H-M   'P 1'
#
loop_
_entity.id
_entity.type
_entity.pdbx_description
1 polymer ?
#
loop_
_entity_poly.entity_id
_entity_poly.type
_entity_poly.pdbx_seq_one_letter_code
_entity_poly.pdbx_strand_id
1 'polypeptide(L)'
;STYIGGVVSSLVDRTFSWLRIPYEEQRVMLLAGAAAGLSAMFKAPFTGAIFVLQVPYRSDIAPNALVPTLISSVSSYIVMVSLVGTSPLFQLAAKAQFHFKDFLSVIVIGVICGLLTSLFIRVYRRTKKWFENSPANGSGSGPF
;
A
#
# COMPACT_ATOMS: atom_id res chain seq x y z
N SER A 1 -21.13 9.29 4.05
CA SER A 1 -19.67 9.39 3.84
C SER A 1 -19.28 9.38 2.36
N THR A 2 -19.91 8.58 1.49
CA THR A 2 -19.59 8.50 0.04
C THR A 2 -19.72 9.84 -0.73
N TYR A 3 -20.72 10.66 -0.39
CA TYR A 3 -20.91 11.97 -1.05
C TYR A 3 -19.81 13.01 -0.72
N ILE A 4 -19.26 12.97 0.50
CA ILE A 4 -18.16 13.86 0.91
C ILE A 4 -16.87 13.49 0.16
N GLY A 5 -16.66 12.20 -0.10
CA GLY A 5 -15.53 11.74 -0.90
C GLY A 5 -15.54 12.28 -2.33
N GLY A 6 -16.71 12.33 -2.97
CA GLY A 6 -16.85 12.81 -4.36
C GLY A 6 -16.55 14.30 -4.55
N VAL A 7 -16.92 15.13 -3.58
CA VAL A 7 -16.58 16.56 -3.63
C VAL A 7 -15.10 16.80 -3.38
N VAL A 8 -14.49 16.08 -2.43
CA VAL A 8 -13.04 16.17 -2.16
C VAL A 8 -12.23 15.70 -3.38
N SER A 9 -12.65 14.62 -4.06
CA SER A 9 -11.94 14.15 -5.26
C SER A 9 -12.02 15.14 -6.42
N SER A 10 -13.17 15.78 -6.64
CA SER A 10 -13.33 16.78 -7.71
C SER A 10 -12.44 18.02 -7.53
N LEU A 11 -12.15 18.40 -6.29
CA LEU A 11 -11.23 19.49 -5.97
C LEU A 11 -9.77 19.10 -6.23
N VAL A 12 -9.40 17.87 -5.85
CA VAL A 12 -8.05 17.34 -6.09
C VAL A 12 -7.78 17.20 -7.59
N ASP A 13 -8.73 16.73 -8.38
CA ASP A 13 -8.62 16.63 -9.85
C ASP A 13 -8.35 18.00 -10.51
N ARG A 14 -9.08 19.02 -10.07
CA ARG A 14 -8.89 20.39 -10.56
C ARG A 14 -7.51 20.95 -10.21
N THR A 15 -7.02 20.72 -8.99
CA THR A 15 -5.70 21.18 -8.57
C THR A 15 -4.57 20.44 -9.31
N PHE A 16 -4.72 19.15 -9.58
CA PHE A 16 -3.69 18.33 -10.21
C PHE A 16 -3.58 18.55 -11.73
N SER A 17 -4.69 18.90 -12.41
CA SER A 17 -4.73 19.19 -13.85
C SER A 17 -3.85 20.35 -14.31
N TRP A 18 -3.43 21.21 -13.38
CA TRP A 18 -2.59 22.37 -13.68
C TRP A 18 -1.10 22.01 -13.79
N LEU A 19 -0.69 20.87 -13.24
CA LEU A 19 0.70 20.42 -13.20
C LEU A 19 0.97 19.48 -14.39
N ARG A 20 1.39 20.03 -15.54
CA ARG A 20 1.91 19.25 -16.68
C ARG A 20 3.28 18.63 -16.35
N ILE A 21 3.30 17.66 -15.43
CA ILE A 21 4.51 16.95 -15.01
C ILE A 21 4.82 15.83 -16.02
N PRO A 22 6.10 15.58 -16.39
CA PRO A 22 6.48 14.43 -17.22
C PRO A 22 6.14 13.08 -16.54
N TYR A 23 5.87 12.05 -17.35
CA TYR A 23 5.41 10.73 -16.87
C TYR A 23 6.31 10.10 -15.79
N GLU A 24 7.63 10.28 -15.88
CA GLU A 24 8.58 9.75 -14.88
C GLU A 24 8.46 10.43 -13.52
N GLU A 25 8.34 11.77 -13.49
CA GLU A 25 8.16 12.50 -12.23
C GLU A 25 6.79 12.25 -11.61
N GLN A 26 5.74 12.08 -12.42
CA GLN A 26 4.41 11.68 -11.92
C GLN A 26 4.48 10.34 -11.20
N ARG A 27 5.23 9.38 -11.76
CA ARG A 27 5.44 8.07 -11.11
C ARG A 27 6.17 8.22 -9.80
N VAL A 28 7.26 8.98 -9.75
CA VAL A 28 8.00 9.22 -8.50
C VAL A 28 7.10 9.89 -7.45
N MET A 29 6.28 10.87 -7.84
CA MET A 29 5.35 11.54 -6.94
C MET A 29 4.24 10.62 -6.42
N LEU A 30 3.71 9.75 -7.28
CA LEU A 30 2.74 8.71 -6.90
C LEU A 30 3.34 7.71 -5.91
N LEU A 31 4.58 7.27 -6.14
CA LEU A 31 5.29 6.37 -5.24
C LEU A 31 5.59 7.03 -3.89
N ALA A 32 6.06 8.27 -3.90
CA ALA A 32 6.31 9.03 -2.69
C ALA A 32 5.02 9.20 -1.85
N GLY A 33 3.91 9.58 -2.48
CA GLY A 33 2.61 9.72 -1.80
C GLY A 33 2.07 8.39 -1.26
N ALA A 34 2.17 7.30 -2.02
CA ALA A 34 1.78 5.97 -1.57
C ALA A 34 2.64 5.50 -0.39
N ALA A 35 3.95 5.76 -0.41
CA ALA A 35 4.86 5.42 0.68
C ALA A 35 4.57 6.22 1.94
N ALA A 36 4.33 7.53 1.82
CA ALA A 36 3.89 8.38 2.93
C ALA A 36 2.63 7.82 3.61
N GLY A 37 1.59 7.51 2.84
CA GLY A 37 0.35 6.94 3.36
C GLY A 37 0.58 5.61 4.11
N LEU A 38 1.31 4.68 3.49
CA LEU A 38 1.61 3.38 4.12
C LEU A 38 2.45 3.52 5.39
N SER A 39 3.42 4.43 5.41
CA SER A 39 4.27 4.67 6.57
C SER A 39 3.53 5.33 7.73
N ALA A 40 2.58 6.21 7.46
CA ALA A 40 1.65 6.68 8.47
C ALA A 40 0.82 5.50 9.02
N MET A 41 0.20 4.69 8.17
CA MET A 41 -0.66 3.60 8.66
C MET A 41 0.06 2.58 9.56
N PHE A 42 1.30 2.22 9.22
CA PHE A 42 2.05 1.16 9.92
C PHE A 42 3.08 1.66 10.95
N LYS A 43 3.27 2.98 11.11
CA LYS A 43 4.32 3.55 11.98
C LYS A 43 5.73 3.01 11.64
N ALA A 44 5.95 2.60 10.39
CA ALA A 44 7.17 1.94 9.92
C ALA A 44 7.63 2.57 8.59
N PRO A 45 8.45 3.64 8.62
CA PRO A 45 8.82 4.38 7.43
C PRO A 45 9.60 3.51 6.42
N PHE A 46 10.61 2.78 6.90
CA PHE A 46 11.48 1.97 6.04
C PHE A 46 10.73 0.85 5.32
N THR A 47 9.89 0.10 6.04
CA THR A 47 9.06 -0.97 5.46
C THR A 47 8.06 -0.43 4.44
N GLY A 48 7.42 0.71 4.75
CA GLY A 48 6.46 1.34 3.84
C GLY A 48 7.09 1.79 2.53
N ALA A 49 8.24 2.46 2.58
CA ALA A 49 8.94 2.93 1.39
C ALA A 49 9.44 1.78 0.50
N ILE A 50 10.07 0.76 1.10
CA ILE A 50 10.56 -0.41 0.36
C ILE A 50 9.40 -1.17 -0.30
N PHE A 51 8.30 -1.38 0.42
CA PHE A 51 7.14 -2.10 -0.11
C PHE A 51 6.58 -1.39 -1.35
N VAL A 52 6.42 -0.07 -1.29
CA VAL A 52 5.90 0.72 -2.41
C VAL A 52 6.84 0.70 -3.62
N LEU A 53 8.16 0.65 -3.41
CA LEU A 53 9.12 0.55 -4.51
C LEU A 53 9.14 -0.84 -5.17
N GLN A 54 8.77 -1.89 -4.44
CA GLN A 54 8.71 -3.26 -4.98
C GLN A 54 7.45 -3.52 -5.81
N VAL A 55 6.31 -2.89 -5.51
CA VAL A 55 5.03 -3.15 -6.20
C VAL A 55 5.09 -2.83 -7.71
N PRO A 56 5.69 -1.71 -8.17
CA PRO A 56 5.74 -1.33 -9.57
C PRO A 56 7.09 -1.65 -10.25
N TYR A 57 7.89 -2.56 -9.70
CA TYR A 57 9.24 -2.94 -10.18
C TYR A 57 9.31 -3.51 -11.61
N ARG A 58 8.22 -3.48 -12.38
CA ARG A 58 8.16 -3.93 -13.78
C ARG A 58 8.69 -2.92 -14.80
N SER A 59 9.05 -1.70 -14.41
CA SER A 59 9.40 -0.65 -15.36
C SER A 59 10.44 0.29 -14.78
N ASP A 60 11.73 -0.04 -14.93
CA ASP A 60 12.89 0.87 -14.80
C ASP A 60 12.74 2.04 -13.82
N ILE A 61 12.24 1.77 -12.61
CA ILE A 61 12.18 2.79 -11.56
C ILE A 61 13.60 2.86 -11.04
N ALA A 62 14.39 3.75 -11.66
CA ALA A 62 15.77 3.97 -11.30
C ALA A 62 15.93 4.16 -9.77
N PRO A 63 17.12 3.89 -9.21
CA PRO A 63 17.44 4.22 -7.81
C PRO A 63 17.12 5.69 -7.45
N ASN A 64 16.95 6.55 -8.45
CA ASN A 64 16.51 7.95 -8.31
C ASN A 64 15.16 8.12 -7.59
N ALA A 65 14.27 7.13 -7.61
CA ALA A 65 12.99 7.21 -6.89
C ALA A 65 13.09 6.80 -5.40
N LEU A 66 14.15 6.09 -5.00
CA LEU A 66 14.31 5.57 -3.65
C LEU A 66 14.44 6.71 -2.63
N VAL A 67 15.31 7.67 -2.91
CA VAL A 67 15.58 8.83 -2.05
C VAL A 67 14.32 9.69 -1.80
N PRO A 68 13.58 10.17 -2.83
CA PRO A 68 12.39 10.97 -2.60
C PRO A 68 11.27 10.19 -1.91
N THR A 69 11.13 8.90 -2.21
CA THR A 69 10.12 8.03 -1.57
C THR A 69 10.41 7.85 -0.07
N LEU A 70 11.67 7.63 0.30
CA LEU A 70 12.09 7.52 1.70
C LEU A 70 11.89 8.83 2.46
N ILE A 71 12.28 9.96 1.88
CA ILE A 71 12.10 11.28 2.51
C ILE A 71 10.62 11.56 2.76
N SER A 72 9.76 11.27 1.79
CA SER A 72 8.30 11.45 1.92
C SER A 72 7.69 10.52 2.98
N SER A 73 8.14 9.28 3.04
CA SER A 73 7.74 8.31 4.05
C SER A 73 8.12 8.75 5.47
N VAL A 74 9.35 9.24 5.66
CA VAL A 74 9.85 9.74 6.94
C VAL A 74 9.13 11.01 7.35
N SER A 75 8.89 11.95 6.43
CA SER A 75 8.17 13.19 6.75
C SER A 75 6.73 12.91 7.18
N SER A 76 6.05 11.97 6.50
CA SER A 76 4.70 11.53 6.90
C SER A 76 4.69 10.87 8.28
N TYR A 77 5.69 10.04 8.58
CA TYR A 77 5.83 9.45 9.91
C TYR A 77 6.01 10.51 11.00
N ILE A 78 6.86 11.52 10.75
CA ILE A 78 7.06 12.64 11.68
C ILE A 78 5.74 13.39 11.92
N VAL A 79 5.04 13.77 10.85
CA VAL A 79 3.74 14.47 10.95
C VAL A 79 2.72 13.65 11.74
N MET A 80 2.62 12.34 11.47
CA MET A 80 1.74 11.48 12.22
C MET A 80 2.11 11.41 13.70
N VAL A 81 3.40 11.25 14.02
CA VAL A 81 3.86 11.18 15.41
C VAL A 81 3.57 12.50 16.13
N SER A 82 3.69 13.64 15.45
CA SER A 82 3.33 14.95 16.00
C SER A 82 1.82 15.10 16.27
N LEU A 83 0.96 14.50 15.44
CA LEU A 83 -0.51 14.61 15.59
C LEU A 83 -1.11 13.57 16.55
N VAL A 84 -0.64 12.32 16.48
CA VAL A 84 -1.23 11.16 17.19
C VAL A 84 -0.46 10.81 18.46
N GLY A 85 0.78 11.29 18.60
CA GLY A 85 1.66 10.98 19.73
C GLY A 85 2.48 9.69 19.55
N THR A 86 3.51 9.57 20.38
CA THR A 86 4.46 8.45 20.44
C THR A 86 3.98 7.30 21.33
N SER A 87 2.69 7.16 21.60
CA SER A 87 2.18 6.05 22.43
C SER A 87 2.47 4.71 21.74
N PRO A 88 3.37 3.87 22.26
CA PRO A 88 3.54 2.53 21.72
C PRO A 88 2.29 1.73 22.04
N LEU A 89 1.58 1.26 21.01
CA LEU A 89 0.38 0.40 21.17
C LEU A 89 0.72 -0.95 21.80
N PHE A 90 2.00 -1.33 21.84
CA PHE A 90 2.46 -2.62 22.34
C PHE A 90 3.83 -2.45 23.02
N GLN A 91 3.89 -2.53 24.34
CA GLN A 91 5.16 -2.69 25.07
C GLN A 91 5.52 -4.17 25.01
N LEU A 92 6.29 -4.59 24.00
CA LEU A 92 6.85 -5.94 23.99
C LEU A 92 7.90 -6.06 25.08
N ALA A 93 7.53 -6.66 26.20
CA ALA A 93 8.47 -7.17 27.19
C ALA A 93 9.32 -8.26 26.51
N ALA A 94 10.48 -7.87 26.00
CA ALA A 94 11.43 -8.73 25.31
C ALA A 94 12.05 -9.74 26.30
N LYS A 95 11.31 -10.81 26.60
CA LYS A 95 11.83 -12.06 27.17
C LYS A 95 11.25 -13.25 26.39
N ALA A 96 11.47 -13.27 25.08
CA ALA A 96 11.29 -14.48 24.29
C ALA A 96 12.66 -15.15 24.17
N GLN A 97 12.89 -16.18 24.99
CA GLN A 97 14.05 -17.06 24.83
C GLN A 97 13.76 -17.96 23.63
N PHE A 98 14.31 -17.61 22.46
CA PHE A 98 14.13 -18.38 21.23
C PHE A 98 14.72 -19.78 21.38
N HIS A 99 13.87 -20.80 21.42
CA HIS A 99 14.29 -22.21 21.34
C HIS A 99 14.16 -22.72 19.90
N PHE A 100 15.05 -23.62 19.49
CA PHE A 100 15.06 -24.21 18.14
C PHE A 100 13.72 -24.88 17.74
N LYS A 101 12.92 -25.33 18.73
CA LYS A 101 11.59 -25.92 18.51
C LYS A 101 10.52 -24.91 18.04
N ASP A 102 10.68 -23.62 18.34
CA ASP A 102 9.72 -22.60 17.91
C ASP A 102 9.81 -22.32 16.41
N PHE A 103 10.96 -22.60 15.80
CA PHE A 103 11.19 -22.39 14.37
C PHE A 103 10.27 -23.25 13.50
N LEU A 104 10.04 -24.51 13.89
CA LEU A 104 9.17 -25.42 13.15
C LEU A 104 7.70 -24.97 13.22
N SER A 105 7.25 -24.48 14.38
CA SER A 105 5.91 -23.93 14.57
C SER A 105 5.69 -22.68 13.71
N VAL A 106 6.69 -21.79 13.60
CA VAL A 106 6.62 -20.59 12.74
C VAL A 106 6.49 -20.97 11.26
N ILE A 107 7.22 -22.00 10.80
CA ILE A 107 7.11 -22.50 9.43
C ILE A 107 5.69 -23.01 9.14
N VAL A 108 5.12 -23.82 10.04
CA VAL A 108 3.76 -24.37 9.87
C VAL A 108 2.73 -23.25 9.78
N ILE A 109 2.82 -22.25 10.67
CA ILE A 109 1.92 -21.08 10.64
C ILE A 109 2.09 -20.29 9.33
N GLY A 110 3.33 -20.11 8.86
CA GLY A 110 3.62 -19.45 7.60
C GLY A 110 2.97 -20.17 6.40
N VAL A 111 3.06 -21.50 6.36
CA VAL A 111 2.42 -22.31 5.31
C VAL A 111 0.90 -22.19 5.36
N ILE A 112 0.29 -22.28 6.55
CA ILE A 112 -1.17 -22.14 6.71
C ILE A 112 -1.63 -20.75 6.25
N CYS A 113 -0.93 -19.69 6.66
CA CYS A 113 -1.23 -18.32 6.26
C CYS A 113 -1.11 -18.13 4.74
N GLY A 114 -0.07 -18.70 4.13
CA GLY A 114 0.12 -18.69 2.68
C GLY A 114 -1.00 -19.43 1.93
N LEU A 115 -1.42 -20.59 2.44
CA LEU A 115 -2.54 -21.35 1.87
C LEU A 115 -3.87 -20.60 1.99
N LEU A 116 -4.16 -20.00 3.15
CA LEU A 116 -5.35 -19.18 3.37
C LEU A 116 -5.39 -17.98 2.43
N THR A 117 -4.26 -17.28 2.28
CA THR A 117 -4.11 -16.16 1.35
C THR A 117 -4.37 -16.60 -0.09
N SER A 118 -3.79 -17.73 -0.50
CA SER A 118 -3.98 -18.30 -1.84
C SER A 118 -5.45 -18.66 -2.09
N LEU A 119 -6.12 -19.26 -1.11
CA LEU A 119 -7.54 -19.61 -1.19
C LEU A 119 -8.40 -18.35 -1.31
N PHE A 120 -8.16 -17.34 -0.47
CA PHE A 120 -8.88 -16.07 -0.50
C PHE A 120 -8.77 -15.39 -1.87
N ILE A 121 -7.55 -15.29 -2.41
CA ILE A 121 -7.30 -14.68 -3.72
C ILE A 121 -8.02 -15.46 -4.84
N ARG A 122 -8.09 -16.80 -4.75
CA ARG A 122 -8.85 -17.61 -5.72
C ARG A 122 -10.35 -17.33 -5.63
N VAL A 123 -10.92 -17.28 -4.43
CA VAL A 123 -12.34 -17.00 -4.22
C VAL A 123 -12.67 -15.59 -4.72
N TYR A 124 -11.90 -14.58 -4.33
CA TYR A 124 -12.09 -13.20 -4.77
C TYR A 124 -12.07 -13.09 -6.29
N ARG A 125 -11.08 -13.70 -6.96
CA ARG A 125 -11.00 -13.70 -8.43
C ARG A 125 -12.16 -14.43 -9.08
N ARG A 126 -12.66 -15.51 -8.48
CA ARG A 126 -13.87 -16.18 -8.97
C ARG A 126 -15.06 -15.23 -8.87
N THR A 127 -15.33 -14.67 -7.70
CA THR A 127 -16.46 -13.75 -7.50
C THR A 127 -16.40 -12.56 -8.46
N LYS A 128 -15.21 -12.00 -8.69
CA LYS A 128 -15.01 -10.94 -9.70
C LYS A 128 -15.41 -11.41 -11.10
N LYS A 129 -14.95 -12.58 -11.53
CA LYS A 129 -15.31 -13.16 -12.83
C LYS A 129 -16.80 -13.47 -12.96
N TRP A 130 -17.44 -13.97 -11.90
CA TRP A 130 -18.88 -14.21 -11.88
C TRP A 130 -19.67 -12.89 -12.04
N PHE A 131 -19.18 -11.82 -11.43
CA PHE A 131 -19.78 -10.49 -11.56
C PHE A 131 -19.57 -9.91 -12.97
N GLU A 132 -18.35 -10.03 -13.52
CA GLU A 132 -18.02 -9.61 -14.89
C GLU A 132 -18.81 -10.38 -15.96
N ASN A 133 -19.11 -11.66 -15.70
CA ASN A 133 -19.86 -12.53 -16.61
C ASN A 133 -21.39 -12.47 -16.41
N SER A 134 -21.90 -11.66 -15.46
CA SER A 134 -23.34 -11.50 -15.28
C SER A 134 -23.92 -10.52 -16.32
N PRO A 135 -25.08 -10.81 -16.93
CA PRO A 135 -25.62 -10.10 -18.11
C PRO A 135 -26.07 -8.64 -17.86
N ALA A 136 -25.77 -8.05 -16.71
CA ALA A 136 -25.98 -6.62 -16.44
C ALA A 136 -24.85 -5.72 -16.98
N ASN A 137 -23.72 -6.29 -17.42
CA ASN A 137 -22.61 -5.56 -18.05
C ASN A 137 -22.64 -5.68 -19.58
N GLY A 138 -23.82 -5.50 -20.16
CA GLY A 138 -24.09 -5.54 -21.61
C GLY A 138 -24.03 -4.17 -22.29
N SER A 139 -23.24 -3.21 -21.80
CA SER A 139 -22.98 -1.95 -22.51
C SER A 139 -21.72 -1.27 -21.96
N GLY A 140 -20.63 -1.30 -22.74
CA GLY A 140 -19.52 -0.37 -22.57
C GLY A 140 -18.12 -0.95 -22.54
N SER A 141 -17.79 -1.92 -23.40
CA SER A 141 -16.40 -2.16 -23.79
C SER A 141 -15.91 -0.99 -24.66
N GLY A 142 -15.55 0.13 -24.04
CA GLY A 142 -14.69 1.15 -24.65
C GLY A 142 -13.25 0.90 -24.20
N PRO A 143 -12.25 0.94 -25.10
CA PRO A 143 -10.87 0.72 -24.75
C PRO A 143 -10.32 2.02 -24.14
N PHE A 144 -10.35 2.13 -22.81
CA PHE A 144 -9.52 3.05 -22.04
C PHE A 144 -9.08 2.35 -20.75
#